data_AF-A0A969KXD6-F1
#
_entry.id   AF-A0A969KXD6-F1
#
_cell.length_a   1.000
_cell.length_b   1.000
_cell.length_c   1.000
_cell.angle_alpha   90.00
_cell.angle_beta   90.00
_cell.angle_gamma   90.00
#
_symmetry.space_group_name_H-M   'P 1'
#
loop_
_entity.id
_entity.type
_entity.pdbx_description
1 polymer ?
#
loop_
_entity_poly.entity_id
_entity_poly.type
_entity_poly.pdbx_seq_one_letter_code
_entity_poly.pdbx_strand_id
1 'polypeptide(L)'
;MSAKEQLLNEIECAPDAMVEEILDFCLFLKQRQQARAEKLVVSVPQTSGILDLLKRVEEIQAQVPLEEWNKLPHDGAINHDHYLYGPPKVEE
;
A
#
# COMPACT_ATOMS: atom_id res chain seq x y z
N MET A 1 3.37 41.27 10.16
CA MET A 1 2.59 40.98 8.94
C MET A 1 2.69 39.48 8.69
N SER A 2 1.65 38.73 9.05
CA SER A 2 1.56 37.33 8.65
C SER A 2 1.12 37.25 7.19
N ALA A 3 1.52 36.18 6.49
CA ALA A 3 1.12 35.97 5.09
C ALA A 3 -0.41 35.98 4.89
N LYS A 4 -1.17 35.60 5.93
CA LYS A 4 -2.64 35.64 5.93
C LYS A 4 -3.19 37.08 5.88
N GLU A 5 -2.56 37.99 6.62
CA GLU A 5 -3.00 39.40 6.70
C GLU A 5 -2.71 40.14 5.39
N GLN A 6 -1.57 39.82 4.74
CA GLN A 6 -1.24 40.37 3.43
C GLN A 6 -2.21 39.90 2.35
N LEU A 7 -2.56 38.60 2.36
CA LEU A 7 -3.53 38.05 1.42
C LEU A 7 -4.91 38.70 1.57
N LEU A 8 -5.34 38.98 2.80
CA LEU A 8 -6.65 39.60 3.05
C LEU A 8 -6.72 41.03 2.47
N ASN A 9 -5.68 41.84 2.70
CA ASN A 9 -5.59 43.19 2.16
C ASN A 9 -5.51 43.19 0.62
N GLU A 10 -4.85 42.21 0.03
CA GLU A 10 -4.72 42.09 -1.43
C GLU A 10 -6.06 41.69 -2.07
N ILE A 11 -6.82 40.79 -1.42
CA ILE A 11 -8.15 40.36 -1.89
C ILE A 11 -9.16 41.50 -1.80
N GLU A 12 -9.09 42.36 -0.78
CA GLU A 12 -10.00 43.51 -0.64
C GLU A 12 -9.80 44.57 -1.75
N CYS A 13 -8.57 44.70 -2.28
CA CYS A 13 -8.26 45.63 -3.37
C CYS A 13 -8.31 44.99 -4.76
N ALA A 14 -8.50 43.68 -4.87
CA ALA A 14 -8.45 42.95 -6.13
C ALA A 14 -9.80 42.99 -6.87
N PRO A 15 -9.80 43.03 -8.21
CA PRO A 15 -11.01 42.90 -9.01
C PRO A 15 -11.60 41.48 -8.93
N ASP A 16 -12.92 41.37 -9.03
CA ASP A 16 -13.67 40.10 -8.85
C ASP A 16 -13.13 38.94 -9.70
N ALA A 17 -12.68 39.20 -10.94
CA ALA A 17 -12.08 38.19 -11.81
C ALA A 17 -10.81 37.55 -11.21
N MET A 18 -10.00 38.33 -10.51
CA MET A 18 -8.79 37.83 -9.84
C MET A 18 -9.13 37.08 -8.55
N VAL A 19 -10.19 37.50 -7.85
CA VAL A 19 -10.71 36.81 -6.66
C VAL A 19 -11.23 35.42 -7.02
N GLU A 20 -11.91 35.27 -8.16
CA GLU A 20 -12.37 33.97 -8.68
C GLU A 20 -11.20 33.02 -8.94
N GLU A 21 -10.14 33.48 -9.61
CA GLU A 21 -8.95 32.65 -9.88
C GLU A 21 -8.24 32.23 -8.59
N ILE A 22 -8.12 33.14 -7.61
CA ILE A 22 -7.53 32.84 -6.30
C ILE A 22 -8.41 31.87 -5.51
N LEU A 23 -9.73 31.99 -5.60
CA LEU A 23 -10.69 31.08 -4.98
C LEU A 23 -10.56 29.68 -5.58
N ASP A 24 -10.55 29.56 -6.90
CA ASP A 24 -10.36 28.31 -7.62
C ASP A 24 -9.02 27.65 -7.25
N PHE A 25 -7.96 28.45 -7.15
CA PHE A 25 -6.67 27.96 -6.69
C PHE A 25 -6.72 27.45 -5.23
N CYS A 26 -7.44 28.14 -4.34
CA CYS A 26 -7.64 27.69 -2.97
C CYS A 26 -8.47 26.41 -2.88
N LEU A 27 -9.54 26.29 -3.68
CA LEU A 27 -10.37 25.10 -3.76
C LEU A 27 -9.56 23.91 -4.30
N PHE A 28 -8.75 24.14 -5.33
CA PHE A 28 -7.81 23.15 -5.86
C PHE A 28 -6.81 22.69 -4.79
N LEU A 29 -6.21 23.63 -4.04
CA LEU A 29 -5.29 23.29 -2.96
C LEU A 29 -5.97 22.49 -1.84
N LYS A 30 -7.21 22.84 -1.49
CA LYS A 30 -8.00 22.13 -0.48
C LYS A 30 -8.33 20.70 -0.93
N GLN A 31 -8.77 20.53 -2.18
CA GLN A 31 -9.05 19.23 -2.77
C GLN A 31 -7.77 18.37 -2.85
N ARG A 32 -6.64 18.98 -3.23
CA ARG A 32 -5.33 18.32 -3.22
C ARG A 32 -4.89 17.91 -1.81
N GLN A 33 -5.16 18.72 -0.80
CA GLN A 33 -4.85 18.38 0.59
C GLN A 33 -5.73 17.23 1.11
N GLN A 34 -7.02 17.20 0.75
CA GLN A 34 -7.91 16.09 1.09
C GLN A 34 -7.43 14.78 0.44
N ALA A 35 -7.10 14.80 -0.85
CA ALA A 35 -6.52 13.64 -1.54
C ALA A 35 -5.16 13.20 -0.93
N ARG A 36 -4.38 14.15 -0.37
CA ARG A 36 -3.12 13.85 0.32
C ARG A 36 -3.34 13.28 1.73
N ALA A 37 -4.36 13.75 2.45
CA ALA A 37 -4.75 13.20 3.75
C ALA A 37 -5.27 11.77 3.60
N GLU A 38 -6.03 11.49 2.53
CA GLU A 38 -6.42 10.13 2.16
C GLU A 38 -5.20 9.27 1.77
N LYS A 39 -4.23 9.83 1.04
CA LYS A 39 -2.95 9.16 0.71
C LYS A 39 -2.04 8.88 1.91
N LEU A 40 -2.22 9.53 3.06
CA LEU A 40 -1.45 9.24 4.28
C LEU A 40 -2.04 8.05 5.07
N VAL A 41 -3.31 7.70 4.81
CA VAL A 41 -3.90 6.41 5.25
C VAL A 41 -3.64 5.31 4.21
N VAL A 42 -3.37 5.70 2.96
CA VAL A 42 -3.06 4.81 1.82
C VAL A 42 -1.60 5.03 1.36
N SER A 43 -0.65 4.98 2.29
CA SER A 43 0.75 4.71 1.97
C SER A 43 1.11 3.28 2.37
N VAL A 44 0.28 2.32 1.96
CA VAL A 44 0.79 1.02 1.57
C VAL A 44 0.85 1.10 0.03
N PRO A 45 2.02 0.98 -0.61
CA PRO A 45 2.07 0.87 -2.06
C PRO A 45 1.11 -0.25 -2.49
N GLN A 46 0.55 -0.16 -3.69
CA GLN A 46 -0.40 -1.13 -4.23
C GLN A 46 0.22 -2.53 -4.45
N THR A 47 0.59 -3.18 -3.35
CA THR A 47 0.92 -4.58 -3.18
C THR A 47 -0.21 -5.26 -2.39
N SER A 48 -1.43 -4.71 -2.37
CA SER A 48 -2.58 -5.32 -1.66
C SER A 48 -2.70 -6.80 -1.95
N GLY A 49 -2.58 -7.24 -3.21
CA GLY A 49 -2.63 -8.66 -3.54
C GLY A 49 -1.51 -9.51 -2.92
N ILE A 50 -0.25 -9.03 -2.93
CA ILE A 50 0.88 -9.80 -2.37
C ILE A 50 0.88 -9.76 -0.85
N LEU A 51 0.55 -8.61 -0.25
CA LEU A 51 0.46 -8.47 1.20
C LEU A 51 -0.71 -9.26 1.77
N ASP A 52 -1.84 -9.33 1.07
CA ASP A 52 -2.98 -10.15 1.49
C ASP A 52 -2.66 -11.65 1.39
N LEU A 53 -1.93 -12.08 0.36
CA LEU A 53 -1.42 -13.46 0.26
C LEU A 53 -0.44 -13.77 1.40
N LEU A 54 0.49 -12.87 1.70
CA LEU A 54 1.46 -13.06 2.78
C LEU A 54 0.79 -13.12 4.16
N LYS A 55 -0.19 -12.26 4.42
CA LYS A 55 -1.02 -12.33 5.64
C LYS A 55 -1.75 -13.66 5.75
N ARG A 56 -2.34 -14.14 4.66
CA ARG A 56 -3.02 -15.44 4.63
C ARG A 56 -2.05 -16.59 4.90
N VAL A 57 -0.81 -16.52 4.37
CA VAL A 57 0.23 -17.51 4.66
C VAL A 57 0.63 -17.47 6.14
N GLU A 58 0.76 -16.28 6.73
CA GLU A 58 1.06 -16.11 8.16
C GLU A 58 -0.04 -16.70 9.06
N GLU A 59 -1.31 -16.47 8.71
CA GLU A 59 -2.47 -17.08 9.40
C GLU A 59 -2.45 -18.61 9.34
N ILE A 60 -2.00 -19.19 8.21
CA ILE A 60 -1.85 -20.64 8.05
C ILE A 60 -0.66 -21.14 8.88
N GLN A 61 0.47 -20.44 8.86
CA GLN A 61 1.65 -20.82 9.64
C GLN A 61 1.36 -20.84 11.16
N ALA A 62 0.56 -19.89 11.65
CA ALA A 62 0.17 -19.83 13.06
C ALA A 62 -0.71 -21.01 13.52
N GLN A 63 -1.39 -21.69 12.59
CA GLN A 63 -2.23 -22.85 12.89
C GLN A 63 -1.45 -24.17 12.90
N VAL A 64 -0.19 -24.18 12.41
CA VAL A 64 0.62 -25.39 12.29
C VAL A 64 1.62 -25.49 13.46
N PRO A 65 1.56 -26.56 14.28
CA PRO A 65 2.51 -26.78 15.38
C PRO A 65 3.96 -26.93 14.91
N LEU A 66 4.91 -26.46 15.71
CA LEU A 66 6.37 -26.57 15.46
C LEU A 66 6.84 -28.02 15.24
N GLU A 67 6.15 -29.00 15.83
CA GLU A 67 6.45 -30.42 15.67
C GLU A 67 6.24 -30.91 14.24
N GLU A 68 5.26 -30.36 13.51
CA GLU A 68 5.02 -30.69 12.09
C GLU A 68 6.05 -30.00 11.18
N TRP A 69 6.51 -28.80 11.53
CA TRP A 69 7.59 -28.12 10.81
C TRP A 69 8.91 -28.90 10.84
N ASN A 70 9.20 -29.58 11.96
CA ASN A 70 10.41 -30.41 12.10
C ASN A 70 10.37 -31.70 11.26
N LYS A 71 9.18 -32.17 10.86
CA LYS A 71 9.05 -33.32 9.96
C LYS A 71 9.32 -32.95 8.49
N LEU A 72 9.34 -31.66 8.16
CA LEU A 72 9.56 -31.22 6.80
C LEU A 72 11.05 -31.35 6.42
N PRO A 73 11.33 -31.90 5.23
CA PRO A 73 12.69 -31.95 4.70
C PRO A 73 13.24 -30.55 4.48
N HIS A 74 14.47 -30.30 4.94
CA HIS A 74 15.14 -29.02 4.74
C HIS A 74 15.75 -28.88 3.32
N ASP A 75 15.71 -29.96 2.54
CA ASP A 75 16.24 -30.06 1.18
C ASP A 75 15.20 -29.77 0.09
N GLY A 76 14.07 -29.16 0.46
CA GLY A 76 12.93 -28.93 -0.43
C GLY A 76 13.28 -28.19 -1.73
N ALA A 77 14.28 -27.31 -1.73
CA ALA A 77 14.73 -26.63 -2.95
C ALA A 77 15.52 -27.55 -3.92
N ILE A 78 16.18 -28.58 -3.40
CA ILE A 78 17.01 -29.51 -4.17
C ILE A 78 16.13 -30.64 -4.70
N ASN A 79 15.28 -31.19 -3.84
CA ASN A 79 14.47 -32.37 -4.13
C ASN A 79 13.00 -32.05 -4.42
N HIS A 80 12.69 -30.82 -4.86
CA HIS A 80 11.31 -30.41 -5.14
C HIS A 80 10.59 -31.36 -6.11
N ASP A 81 11.28 -31.84 -7.15
CA ASP A 81 10.75 -32.81 -8.11
C ASP A 81 10.35 -34.14 -7.44
N HIS A 82 11.15 -34.63 -6.50
CA HIS A 82 10.85 -35.85 -5.75
C HIS A 82 9.57 -35.70 -4.91
N TYR A 83 9.38 -34.53 -4.30
CA TYR A 83 8.20 -34.26 -3.47
C TYR A 83 6.94 -33.95 -4.29
N LEU A 84 7.10 -33.37 -5.48
CA LEU A 84 5.99 -33.04 -6.39
C LEU A 84 5.52 -34.24 -7.20
N TYR A 85 6.46 -35.09 -7.65
CA TYR A 85 6.17 -36.17 -8.61
C TYR A 85 6.39 -37.57 -8.04
N GLY A 86 6.93 -37.69 -6.82
CA GLY A 86 7.27 -38.97 -6.19
C GLY A 86 8.61 -39.54 -6.69
N PRO A 87 8.99 -40.75 -6.24
CA PRO A 87 10.11 -41.46 -6.85
C PRO A 87 9.84 -41.69 -8.35
N PRO A 88 10.88 -41.69 -9.20
CA PRO A 88 10.72 -41.97 -10.62
C PRO A 88 9.99 -43.31 -10.78
N LYS A 89 9.01 -43.34 -11.70
CA LYS A 89 8.28 -44.57 -12.02
C LYS A 89 9.29 -45.64 -12.42
N VAL A 90 9.33 -46.73 -11.68
CA VAL A 90 10.08 -47.91 -12.07
C VAL A 90 9.32 -48.49 -13.26
N GLU A 91 9.93 -48.48 -14.44
CA GLU A 91 9.40 -49.19 -15.60
C GLU A 91 9.58 -50.69 -15.31
N GLU A 92 8.48 -51.41 -15.06
CA GLU A 92 8.42 -52.88 -15.07
C GLU A 92 8.35 -53.41 -16.50
#